data_AF-A0A7J2RV56-F1
#
_entry.id   AF-A0A7J2RV56-F1
#
_cell.length_a   1.000
_cell.length_b   1.000
_cell.length_c   1.000
_cell.angle_alpha   90.00
_cell.angle_beta   90.00
_cell.angle_gamma   90.00
#
_symmetry.space_group_name_H-M   'P 1'
#
loop_
_entity.id
_entity.type
_entity.pdbx_description
1 polymer ?
#
loop_
_entity_poly.entity_id
_entity_poly.type
_entity_poly.pdbx_seq_one_letter_code
_entity_poly.pdbx_strand_id
1 'polypeptide(L)'
;MDGFRFSHDKLFGIFRLEQFKRTAKELESIINATRSHVDSFVLTCEDKNTYDWSKVSFAMDEVNKALEQRKRYSLGEVDEEVWNRALQLENFMKIPNDKEVFMVCLTHDKAEENRLLFYGQGLDERTYENVMNRFHKRGWLYTLGNGHGKPSRLMRGIIDSGLHLKNLKP
;
A
#
# COMPACT_ATOMS: atom_id res chain seq x y z
N MET A 1 -13.98 12.37 9.65
CA MET A 1 -13.95 13.51 8.68
C MET A 1 -13.61 12.96 7.30
N ASP A 2 -14.06 13.61 6.21
CA ASP A 2 -13.67 13.24 4.83
C ASP A 2 -12.23 13.69 4.56
N GLY A 3 -11.25 12.82 4.83
CA GLY A 3 -9.84 13.07 4.53
C GLY A 3 -9.54 13.01 3.03
N PHE A 4 -8.50 13.72 2.59
CA PHE A 4 -8.04 13.71 1.20
C PHE A 4 -7.58 12.31 0.80
N ARG A 5 -7.82 11.96 -0.48
CA ARG A 5 -7.45 10.67 -1.07
C ARG A 5 -6.61 10.90 -2.32
N PHE A 6 -5.64 10.03 -2.57
CA PHE A 6 -4.93 9.99 -3.85
C PHE A 6 -4.75 8.55 -4.34
N SER A 7 -4.70 8.39 -5.65
CA SER A 7 -4.09 7.23 -6.29
C SER A 7 -3.11 7.73 -7.33
N HIS A 8 -1.85 7.31 -7.25
CA HIS A 8 -0.85 7.63 -8.25
C HIS A 8 -0.39 6.32 -8.89
N ASP A 9 -0.56 6.20 -10.20
CA ASP A 9 0.06 5.12 -10.97
C ASP A 9 1.35 5.68 -11.56
N LYS A 10 2.46 5.03 -11.24
CA LYS A 10 3.73 5.30 -11.91
C LYS A 10 4.15 4.05 -12.66
N LEU A 11 4.12 4.16 -13.98
CA LEU A 11 4.84 3.28 -14.88
C LEU A 11 6.34 3.49 -14.61
N PHE A 12 6.96 2.51 -13.99
CA PHE A 12 8.40 2.40 -13.99
C PHE A 12 8.79 1.48 -15.17
N GLY A 13 9.99 1.67 -15.72
CA GLY A 13 10.57 0.68 -16.63
C GLY A 13 10.91 -0.61 -15.86
N ILE A 14 12.17 -1.04 -15.89
CA ILE A 14 12.62 -2.12 -15.00
C ILE A 14 12.59 -1.60 -13.55
N PHE A 15 11.64 -2.08 -12.76
CA PHE A 15 11.49 -1.74 -11.34
C PHE A 15 12.20 -2.76 -10.46
N ARG A 16 12.94 -2.31 -9.44
CA ARG A 16 13.80 -3.14 -8.58
C ARG A 16 13.47 -2.96 -7.11
N LEU A 17 13.80 -3.96 -6.30
CA LEU A 17 13.61 -3.98 -4.84
C LEU A 17 14.08 -2.68 -4.16
N GLU A 18 15.29 -2.21 -4.49
CA GLU A 18 15.84 -0.99 -3.89
C GLU A 18 14.99 0.26 -4.16
N GLN A 19 14.34 0.33 -5.32
CA GLN A 19 13.43 1.44 -5.64
C GLN A 19 12.15 1.34 -4.83
N PHE A 20 11.61 0.13 -4.62
CA PHE A 20 10.48 -0.12 -3.74
C PHE A 20 10.80 0.32 -2.30
N LYS A 21 11.90 -0.17 -1.73
CA LYS A 21 12.33 0.15 -0.35
C LYS A 21 12.58 1.64 -0.17
N ARG A 22 13.27 2.28 -1.12
CA ARG A 22 13.50 3.73 -1.08
C ARG A 22 12.19 4.52 -1.11
N THR A 23 11.27 4.15 -1.99
CA THR A 23 9.97 4.82 -2.11
C THR A 23 9.13 4.66 -0.85
N ALA A 24 9.11 3.45 -0.27
CA ALA A 24 8.44 3.19 1.00
C ALA A 24 9.03 4.03 2.15
N LYS A 25 10.36 4.06 2.30
CA LYS A 25 11.03 4.88 3.34
C LYS A 25 10.77 6.37 3.15
N GLU A 26 10.77 6.84 1.91
CA GLU A 26 10.52 8.24 1.60
C GLU A 26 9.09 8.66 1.93
N LEU A 27 8.13 7.81 1.59
CA LEU A 27 6.73 8.02 1.93
C LEU A 27 6.53 8.00 3.46
N GLU A 28 7.16 7.06 4.17
CA GLU A 28 7.13 6.99 5.63
C GLU A 28 7.72 8.26 6.26
N SER A 29 8.85 8.75 5.73
CA SER A 29 9.48 9.99 6.20
C SER A 29 8.60 11.22 5.99
N ILE A 30 7.87 11.32 4.86
CA ILE A 30 6.96 12.44 4.62
C ILE A 30 5.83 12.42 5.65
N ILE A 31 5.23 11.25 5.86
CA ILE A 31 4.12 11.09 6.80
C ILE A 31 4.57 11.36 8.23
N ASN A 32 5.71 10.81 8.65
CA ASN A 32 6.28 11.04 9.99
C ASN A 32 6.73 12.50 10.21
N ALA A 33 6.99 13.26 9.15
CA ALA A 33 7.33 14.68 9.25
C ALA A 33 6.09 15.58 9.39
N THR A 34 4.92 15.12 8.93
CA THR A 34 3.68 15.89 8.94
C THR A 34 2.67 15.42 9.97
N ARG A 35 2.74 14.16 10.39
CA ARG A 35 1.84 13.50 11.34
C ARG A 35 2.62 12.79 12.45
N SER A 36 1.87 12.17 13.38
CA SER A 36 2.41 11.23 14.36
C SER A 36 3.08 10.04 13.67
N HIS A 37 4.02 9.42 14.40
CA HIS A 37 4.73 8.21 13.98
C HIS A 37 3.78 7.16 13.38
N VAL A 38 4.15 6.56 12.24
CA VAL A 38 3.43 5.44 11.61
C VAL A 38 4.19 4.12 11.75
N ASP A 39 3.44 3.03 11.94
CA ASP A 39 3.95 1.67 11.75
C ASP A 39 3.91 1.34 10.25
N SER A 40 5.01 0.80 9.71
CA SER A 40 5.07 0.28 8.34
C SER A 40 5.29 -1.23 8.31
N PHE A 41 4.65 -1.92 7.36
CA PHE A 41 4.86 -3.34 7.10
C PHE A 41 4.50 -3.71 5.67
N VAL A 42 5.12 -4.77 5.14
CA VAL A 42 4.90 -5.27 3.79
C VAL A 42 4.11 -6.57 3.85
N LEU A 43 3.02 -6.64 3.09
CA LEU A 43 2.28 -7.87 2.84
C LEU A 43 2.57 -8.40 1.45
N THR A 44 2.87 -9.69 1.35
CA THR A 44 3.19 -10.35 0.08
C THR A 44 2.16 -11.39 -0.30
N CYS A 45 1.86 -11.51 -1.58
CA CYS A 45 1.22 -12.69 -2.15
C CYS A 45 2.32 -13.55 -2.77
N GLU A 46 2.69 -14.66 -2.13
CA GLU A 46 3.78 -15.55 -2.59
C GLU A 46 3.27 -16.78 -3.34
N ASP A 47 1.96 -16.99 -3.37
CA ASP A 47 1.30 -18.08 -4.06
C ASP A 47 0.12 -17.57 -4.89
N LYS A 48 -0.30 -18.38 -5.87
CA LYS A 48 -1.36 -17.99 -6.80
C LYS A 48 -2.71 -17.79 -6.10
N ASN A 49 -3.01 -18.56 -5.05
CA ASN A 49 -4.29 -18.47 -4.36
C ASN A 49 -4.40 -17.12 -3.62
N THR A 50 -3.41 -16.74 -2.81
CA THR A 50 -3.41 -15.42 -2.14
C THR A 50 -3.39 -14.26 -3.13
N TYR A 51 -2.70 -14.42 -4.27
CA TYR A 51 -2.67 -13.45 -5.35
C TYR A 51 -4.03 -13.29 -6.06
N ASP A 52 -4.65 -14.38 -6.50
CA ASP A 52 -5.96 -14.32 -7.17
C ASP A 52 -7.01 -13.66 -6.25
N TRP A 53 -7.01 -14.03 -4.96
CA TRP A 53 -7.91 -13.47 -3.97
C TRP A 53 -7.64 -12.01 -3.64
N SER A 54 -6.41 -11.51 -3.82
CA SER A 54 -6.11 -10.08 -3.64
C SER A 54 -6.77 -9.20 -4.72
N LYS A 55 -7.12 -9.79 -5.87
CA LYS A 55 -7.77 -9.13 -7.01
C LYS A 55 -9.31 -9.11 -6.94
N VAL A 56 -9.92 -9.94 -6.09
CA VAL A 56 -11.38 -10.06 -5.99
C VAL A 56 -11.99 -8.91 -5.20
N SER A 57 -13.10 -8.33 -5.71
CA SER A 57 -13.64 -7.04 -5.23
C SER A 57 -14.87 -7.09 -4.30
N PHE A 58 -15.48 -8.25 -4.05
CA PHE A 58 -16.64 -8.38 -3.13
C PHE A 58 -16.19 -8.68 -1.67
N ALA A 59 -17.06 -9.09 -0.74
CA ALA A 59 -16.78 -9.53 0.65
C ALA A 59 -17.48 -10.90 0.92
N MET A 60 -16.81 -11.85 1.59
CA MET A 60 -17.01 -13.32 1.62
C MET A 60 -15.87 -13.91 2.48
N ASP A 61 -16.19 -14.87 3.32
CA ASP A 61 -15.27 -15.46 4.30
C ASP A 61 -14.06 -16.16 3.68
N GLU A 62 -14.24 -16.80 2.54
CA GLU A 62 -13.17 -17.53 1.83
C GLU A 62 -12.02 -16.61 1.43
N VAL A 63 -12.34 -15.39 1.02
CA VAL A 63 -11.34 -14.40 0.61
C VAL A 63 -10.63 -13.82 1.82
N ASN A 64 -11.35 -13.60 2.93
CA ASN A 64 -10.71 -13.12 4.16
C ASN A 64 -9.73 -14.17 4.68
N LYS A 65 -10.14 -15.44 4.72
CA LYS A 65 -9.27 -16.57 5.08
C LYS A 65 -8.04 -16.68 4.17
N ALA A 66 -8.20 -16.48 2.87
CA ALA A 66 -7.07 -16.48 1.94
C ALA A 66 -6.14 -15.29 2.19
N LEU A 67 -6.67 -14.08 2.41
CA LEU A 67 -5.85 -12.89 2.62
C LEU A 67 -5.14 -12.87 3.98
N GLU A 68 -5.67 -13.55 5.00
CA GLU A 68 -5.00 -13.78 6.29
C GLU A 68 -3.74 -14.66 6.16
N GLN A 69 -3.63 -15.47 5.11
CA GLN A 69 -2.46 -16.32 4.86
C GLN A 69 -1.30 -15.54 4.23
N ARG A 70 -1.51 -14.28 3.84
CA ARG A 70 -0.45 -13.44 3.27
C ARG A 70 0.67 -13.25 4.30
N LYS A 71 1.91 -13.43 3.85
CA LYS A 71 3.06 -13.21 4.70
C LYS A 71 3.27 -11.72 4.94
N ARG A 72 3.69 -11.42 6.16
CA ARG A 72 3.98 -10.08 6.64
C ARG A 72 5.48 -9.96 6.94
N TYR A 73 6.07 -8.87 6.49
CA TYR A 73 7.47 -8.53 6.71
C TYR A 73 7.57 -7.08 7.20
N SER A 74 8.58 -6.79 8.01
CA SER A 74 9.10 -5.43 8.09
C SER A 74 9.77 -5.05 6.77
N LEU A 75 9.91 -3.75 6.49
CA LEU A 75 10.59 -3.31 5.27
C LEU A 75 12.07 -3.77 5.21
N GLY A 76 12.70 -3.98 6.38
CA GLY A 76 14.07 -4.48 6.48
C GLY A 76 14.20 -5.94 6.03
N GLU A 77 13.21 -6.77 6.35
CA GLU A 77 13.17 -8.22 6.04
C GLU A 77 12.85 -8.53 4.57
N VAL A 78 12.37 -7.56 3.80
CA VAL A 78 12.17 -7.74 2.35
C VAL A 78 13.53 -7.68 1.64
N ASP A 79 14.07 -8.85 1.33
CA ASP A 79 15.28 -9.07 0.55
C ASP A 79 14.95 -9.51 -0.91
N GLU A 80 15.99 -9.81 -1.69
CA GLU A 80 15.84 -10.26 -3.08
C GLU A 80 15.09 -11.60 -3.19
N GLU A 81 15.18 -12.49 -2.19
CA GLU A 81 14.44 -13.76 -2.22
C GLU A 81 12.94 -13.53 -2.02
N VAL A 82 12.56 -12.71 -1.03
CA VAL A 82 11.17 -12.28 -0.80
C VAL A 82 10.65 -11.56 -2.04
N TRP A 83 11.44 -10.61 -2.55
CA TRP A 83 11.11 -9.86 -3.75
C TRP A 83 10.82 -10.82 -4.90
N ASN A 84 11.72 -11.76 -5.20
CA ASN A 84 11.63 -12.63 -6.37
C ASN A 84 10.44 -13.59 -6.32
N ARG A 85 10.14 -14.19 -5.16
CA ARG A 85 9.01 -15.14 -5.02
C ARG A 85 7.63 -14.46 -4.93
N ALA A 86 7.56 -13.22 -4.45
CA ALA A 86 6.29 -12.52 -4.32
C ALA A 86 5.74 -12.14 -5.71
N LEU A 87 4.49 -12.52 -5.97
CA LEU A 87 3.71 -12.08 -7.12
C LEU A 87 3.24 -10.62 -6.95
N GLN A 88 3.01 -10.23 -5.70
CA GLN A 88 2.59 -8.89 -5.32
C GLN A 88 3.19 -8.50 -3.97
N LEU A 89 3.61 -7.25 -3.83
CA LEU A 89 4.04 -6.64 -2.58
C LEU A 89 3.20 -5.40 -2.31
N GLU A 90 2.72 -5.25 -1.08
CA GLU A 90 1.95 -4.08 -0.63
C GLU A 90 2.57 -3.57 0.67
N ASN A 91 3.17 -2.39 0.66
CA ASN A 91 3.64 -1.74 1.87
C ASN A 91 2.52 -0.89 2.47
N PHE A 92 2.07 -1.27 3.66
CA PHE A 92 1.05 -0.59 4.44
C PHE A 92 1.69 0.32 5.49
N MET A 93 1.14 1.52 5.63
CA MET A 93 1.45 2.45 6.72
C MET A 93 0.18 2.78 7.49
N LYS A 94 0.28 2.80 8.83
CA LYS A 94 -0.83 3.12 9.73
C LYS A 94 -0.34 3.95 10.92
N ILE A 95 -1.21 4.80 11.46
CA ILE A 95 -0.92 5.46 12.74
C ILE A 95 -1.23 4.48 13.88
N PRO A 96 -0.31 4.25 14.83
CA PRO A 96 -0.58 3.42 16.00
C PRO A 96 -1.73 4.00 16.82
N ASN A 97 -2.72 3.14 17.15
CA ASN A 97 -3.87 3.47 18.01
C ASN A 97 -4.83 4.54 17.49
N ASP A 98 -4.71 4.99 16.23
CA ASP A 98 -5.68 5.90 15.64
C ASP A 98 -7.04 5.22 15.45
N LYS A 99 -8.11 5.97 15.70
CA LYS A 99 -9.49 5.54 15.48
C LYS A 99 -9.91 5.74 14.02
N GLU A 100 -9.31 6.72 13.33
CA GLU A 100 -9.53 6.93 11.90
C GLU A 100 -8.48 6.17 11.08
N VAL A 101 -8.92 5.44 10.05
CA VAL A 101 -8.02 4.66 9.18
C VAL A 101 -7.25 5.60 8.27
N PHE A 102 -6.12 6.08 8.75
CA PHE A 102 -5.07 6.63 7.90
C PHE A 102 -4.31 5.47 7.26
N MET A 103 -4.35 5.37 5.93
CA MET A 103 -3.59 4.33 5.24
C MET A 103 -2.95 4.90 3.99
N VAL A 104 -1.64 4.73 3.90
CA VAL A 104 -0.92 4.87 2.64
C VAL A 104 -0.35 3.51 2.26
N CYS A 105 -0.69 3.07 1.06
CA CYS A 105 -0.24 1.83 0.48
C CYS A 105 0.66 2.10 -0.73
N LEU A 106 1.75 1.33 -0.81
CA LEU A 106 2.60 1.23 -1.98
C LEU A 106 2.53 -0.21 -2.50
N THR A 107 1.92 -0.42 -3.65
CA THR A 107 1.75 -1.75 -4.24
C THR A 107 2.64 -1.91 -5.46
N HIS A 108 3.43 -2.98 -5.48
CA HIS A 108 4.09 -3.48 -6.67
C HIS A 108 3.47 -4.82 -7.06
N ASP A 109 2.98 -4.89 -8.30
CA ASP A 109 2.42 -6.10 -8.87
C ASP A 109 3.29 -6.56 -10.04
N LYS A 110 3.81 -7.79 -9.96
CA LYS A 110 4.70 -8.32 -10.99
C LYS A 110 3.98 -8.80 -12.24
N ALA A 111 2.69 -9.11 -12.13
CA ALA A 111 1.89 -9.51 -13.28
C ALA A 111 1.45 -8.30 -14.10
N GLU A 112 1.51 -7.08 -13.55
CA GLU A 112 1.08 -5.85 -14.21
C GLU A 112 2.26 -4.92 -14.51
N GLU A 113 2.74 -4.94 -15.76
CA GLU A 113 3.59 -3.93 -16.44
C GLU A 113 4.63 -3.15 -15.60
N ASN A 114 5.28 -3.78 -14.62
CA ASN A 114 6.23 -3.14 -13.69
C ASN A 114 5.72 -1.83 -13.07
N ARG A 115 4.46 -1.81 -12.68
CA ARG A 115 3.82 -0.62 -12.10
C ARG A 115 4.08 -0.52 -10.60
N LEU A 116 4.09 0.72 -10.12
CA LEU A 116 4.03 1.03 -8.70
C LEU A 116 2.79 1.88 -8.46
N LEU A 117 1.86 1.31 -7.70
CA LEU A 117 0.59 1.93 -7.37
C LEU A 117 0.69 2.53 -5.98
N PHE A 118 0.39 3.82 -5.88
CA PHE A 118 0.29 4.52 -4.62
C PHE A 118 -1.19 4.72 -4.32
N TYR A 119 -1.60 4.43 -3.09
CA TYR A 119 -2.94 4.73 -2.62
C TYR A 119 -2.85 5.40 -1.25
N GLY A 120 -3.54 6.51 -1.06
CA GLY A 120 -3.59 7.22 0.21
C GLY A 120 -5.02 7.60 0.57
N GLN A 121 -5.38 7.49 1.84
CA GLN A 121 -6.66 7.93 2.38
C GLN A 121 -6.53 8.50 3.79
N GLY A 122 -7.50 9.33 4.18
CA GLY A 122 -7.54 9.92 5.53
C GLY A 122 -6.44 10.97 5.75
N LEU A 123 -5.85 11.49 4.68
CA LEU A 123 -4.78 12.46 4.74
C LEU A 123 -5.37 13.84 5.07
N ASP A 124 -4.74 14.54 5.99
CA ASP A 124 -4.92 15.99 6.11
C ASP A 124 -4.33 16.67 4.87
N GLU A 125 -4.79 17.89 4.59
CA GLU A 125 -4.41 18.67 3.42
C GLU A 125 -2.88 18.81 3.29
N ARG A 126 -2.17 19.10 4.38
CA ARG A 126 -0.72 19.30 4.39
C ARG A 126 0.04 18.02 4.04
N THR A 127 -0.38 16.87 4.60
CA THR A 127 0.23 15.57 4.28
C THR A 127 -0.06 15.20 2.83
N TYR A 128 -1.30 15.38 2.37
CA TYR A 128 -1.67 15.17 0.97
C TYR A 128 -0.80 16.01 0.04
N GLU A 129 -0.71 17.32 0.26
CA GLU A 129 0.09 18.23 -0.55
C GLU A 129 1.57 17.86 -0.56
N ASN A 130 2.14 17.45 0.57
CA ASN A 130 3.55 17.05 0.62
C ASN A 130 3.82 15.76 -0.15
N VAL A 131 2.94 14.76 -0.04
CA VAL A 131 3.04 13.53 -0.84
C VAL A 131 2.90 13.87 -2.32
N MET A 132 1.89 14.66 -2.69
CA MET A 132 1.67 15.07 -4.06
C MET A 132 2.85 15.88 -4.59
N ASN A 133 3.31 16.93 -3.91
CA ASN A 133 4.47 17.73 -4.34
C ASN A 133 5.74 16.90 -4.54
N ARG A 134 5.93 15.84 -3.74
CA ARG A 134 7.10 14.97 -3.88
C ARG A 134 7.00 14.05 -5.09
N PHE A 135 5.87 13.38 -5.26
CA PHE A 135 5.71 12.32 -6.26
C PHE A 135 5.09 12.79 -7.58
N HIS A 136 4.41 13.94 -7.60
CA HIS A 136 3.69 14.51 -8.75
C HIS A 136 4.56 15.35 -9.71
N LYS A 137 5.90 15.37 -9.58
CA LYS A 137 6.72 16.31 -10.36
C LYS A 137 6.44 16.24 -11.88
N ARG A 138 6.00 17.38 -12.43
CA ARG A 138 5.55 17.64 -13.81
C ARG A 138 6.46 17.06 -14.89
N GLY A 139 5.89 16.16 -15.68
CA GLY A 139 6.42 15.64 -16.94
C GLY A 139 5.26 14.94 -17.64
N TRP A 140 5.25 14.94 -18.96
CA TRP A 140 4.13 14.53 -19.81
C TRP A 140 3.73 13.03 -19.71
N LEU A 141 4.24 12.30 -18.72
CA LEU A 141 4.13 10.85 -18.51
C LEU A 141 3.44 10.47 -17.18
N TYR A 142 2.94 11.45 -16.40
CA TYR A 142 2.33 11.20 -15.09
C TYR A 142 0.81 11.38 -15.15
N THR A 143 0.07 10.29 -15.26
CA THR A 143 -1.40 10.33 -15.09
C THR A 143 -1.75 10.10 -13.62
N LEU A 144 -2.16 11.17 -12.95
CA LEU A 144 -2.96 11.06 -11.73
C LEU A 144 -4.35 10.54 -12.12
N GLY A 145 -4.72 9.39 -11.57
CA GLY A 145 -6.10 8.93 -11.60
C GLY A 145 -6.81 9.34 -10.30
N ASN A 146 -8.12 9.56 -10.38
CA ASN A 146 -8.95 9.67 -9.18
C ASN A 146 -9.02 8.30 -8.50
N GLY A 147 -8.07 8.00 -7.60
CA GLY A 147 -8.28 7.13 -6.43
C GLY A 147 -8.65 5.66 -6.66
N HIS A 148 -8.68 5.12 -7.89
CA HIS A 148 -9.35 3.85 -8.19
C HIS A 148 -8.47 2.80 -8.89
N GLY A 149 -7.18 2.69 -8.51
CA GLY A 149 -6.58 1.35 -8.49
C GLY A 149 -7.33 0.55 -7.44
N LYS A 150 -7.92 -0.61 -7.78
CA LYS A 150 -8.72 -1.40 -6.83
C LYS A 150 -7.89 -1.61 -5.56
N PRO A 151 -8.29 -1.05 -4.40
CA PRO A 151 -7.64 -1.40 -3.14
C PRO A 151 -7.78 -2.91 -2.98
N SER A 152 -6.73 -3.59 -2.54
CA SER A 152 -6.86 -5.00 -2.16
C SER A 152 -7.99 -5.10 -1.15
N ARG A 153 -8.75 -6.20 -1.17
CA ARG A 153 -9.91 -6.31 -0.29
C ARG A 153 -9.53 -6.25 1.19
N LEU A 154 -8.28 -6.53 1.55
CA LEU A 154 -7.78 -6.23 2.88
C LEU A 154 -7.84 -4.71 3.15
N MET A 155 -7.45 -3.86 2.20
CA MET A 155 -7.64 -2.42 2.28
C MET A 155 -9.13 -2.07 2.42
N ARG A 156 -10.02 -2.62 1.57
CA ARG A 156 -11.48 -2.36 1.69
C ARG A 156 -12.05 -2.84 3.01
N GLY A 157 -11.66 -4.01 3.48
CA GLY A 157 -12.03 -4.56 4.77
C GLY A 157 -11.61 -3.64 5.90
N ILE A 158 -10.36 -3.14 5.90
CA ILE A 158 -9.88 -2.20 6.92
C ILE A 158 -10.63 -0.85 6.84
N ILE A 159 -10.91 -0.36 5.62
CA ILE A 159 -11.64 0.88 5.34
C ILE A 159 -13.09 0.82 5.81
N ASP A 160 -13.82 -0.20 5.37
CA ASP A 160 -15.28 -0.33 5.53
C ASP A 160 -15.66 -0.73 6.95
N SER A 161 -14.73 -1.32 7.71
CA SER A 161 -15.03 -1.88 9.02
C SER A 161 -14.53 -1.04 10.20
N GLY A 162 -13.74 0.00 9.95
CA GLY A 162 -13.02 0.70 11.03
C GLY A 162 -12.21 -0.25 11.92
N LEU A 163 -11.88 -1.46 11.45
CA LEU A 163 -11.26 -2.48 12.30
C LEU A 163 -9.88 -2.02 12.73
N HIS A 164 -9.67 -2.05 14.04
CA HIS A 164 -8.34 -2.14 14.61
C HIS A 164 -7.66 -3.42 14.11
N LEU A 165 -6.44 -3.29 13.61
CA LEU A 165 -5.52 -4.35 13.18
C LEU A 165 -5.06 -5.27 14.35
N LYS A 166 -5.92 -5.49 15.35
CA LYS A 166 -5.67 -6.31 16.54
C LYS A 166 -5.58 -7.81 16.23
N ASN A 167 -5.94 -8.23 15.02
CA ASN A 167 -5.97 -9.66 14.66
C ASN A 167 -4.87 -10.08 13.68
N LEU A 168 -4.01 -9.16 13.22
CA LEU A 168 -2.76 -9.55 12.55
C LEU A 168 -1.72 -9.82 13.64
N LYS A 169 -1.78 -11.02 14.21
CA LYS A 169 -0.71 -11.50 15.10
C LYS A 169 0.63 -11.52 14.34
N PRO A 170 1.76 -11.26 15.04
CA PRO A 170 3.09 -11.35 14.48
C PRO A 170 3.40 -12.74 13.93
#